data_AF-A0A7X4FPQ5-F1
#
_entry.id   AF-A0A7X4FPQ5-F1
#
_cell.length_a   1.000
_cell.length_b   1.000
_cell.length_c   1.000
_cell.angle_alpha   90.00
_cell.angle_beta   90.00
_cell.angle_gamma   90.00
#
_symmetry.space_group_name_H-M   'P 1'
#
loop_
_entity.id
_entity.type
_entity.pdbx_description
1 polymer ?
#
loop_
_entity_poly.entity_id
_entity_poly.type
_entity_poly.pdbx_seq_one_letter_code
_entity_poly.pdbx_strand_id
1 'polypeptide(L)'
;MTASSPTGPAQSDLAYQSEILQGVSRTFALNIPQLPNPLRDVVGNVYALCRIADTIEDEPALSPAQKQAFSERFIDVVAGRAEVAPFSRELGALLSSSSTEREQDLVANTARVVRVTRGFRTVQRRAIERCVRVMSRGMAEFQQRATPEGLEDLPHLNRYCYHVAGVVGETLTDLFCDYSPDIRRRRDELFALSVSFGQGLQMGNILKDIWEDRRRGACWLPRDVFRT
;
A
#
# COMPACT_ATOMS: atom_id res chain seq x y z
N MET A 1 36.39 -7.02 -21.21
CA MET A 1 36.66 -7.29 -19.79
C MET A 1 36.14 -6.14 -18.95
N THR A 2 34.94 -6.31 -18.39
CA THR A 2 34.47 -5.68 -17.14
C THR A 2 33.55 -6.71 -16.52
N ALA A 3 34.11 -7.60 -15.71
CA ALA A 3 33.30 -8.56 -14.96
C ALA A 3 32.46 -7.76 -13.96
N SER A 4 31.15 -7.70 -14.19
CA SER A 4 30.19 -7.14 -13.25
C SER A 4 30.38 -7.87 -11.92
N SER A 5 30.79 -7.13 -10.89
CA SER A 5 30.88 -7.67 -9.53
C SER A 5 29.52 -8.26 -9.14
N PRO A 6 29.47 -9.42 -8.45
CA PRO A 6 28.20 -10.00 -8.04
C PRO A 6 27.45 -8.99 -7.16
N THR A 7 26.32 -8.50 -7.64
CA THR A 7 25.41 -7.64 -6.87
C THR A 7 25.01 -8.39 -5.61
N GLY A 8 25.36 -7.84 -4.44
CA GLY A 8 24.97 -8.42 -3.16
C GLY A 8 23.44 -8.56 -3.03
N PRO A 9 22.94 -9.46 -2.17
CA PRO A 9 21.50 -9.76 -2.08
C PRO A 9 20.62 -8.52 -1.81
N ALA A 10 21.12 -7.54 -1.07
CA ALA A 10 20.41 -6.27 -0.84
C ALA A 10 20.29 -5.42 -2.12
N GLN A 11 21.32 -5.41 -2.98
CA GLN A 11 21.32 -4.63 -4.21
C GLN A 11 20.43 -5.28 -5.28
N SER A 12 20.39 -6.61 -5.34
CA SER A 12 19.49 -7.32 -6.25
C SER A 12 18.02 -7.18 -5.84
N ASP A 13 17.72 -7.11 -4.54
CA ASP A 13 16.36 -6.88 -4.04
C ASP A 13 15.88 -5.44 -4.30
N LEU A 14 16.74 -4.43 -4.18
CA LEU A 14 16.41 -3.04 -4.55
C LEU A 14 16.23 -2.85 -6.07
N ALA A 15 17.03 -3.55 -6.88
CA ALA A 15 16.86 -3.56 -8.33
C ALA A 15 15.49 -4.15 -8.70
N TYR A 16 15.12 -5.28 -8.09
CA TYR A 16 13.79 -5.86 -8.24
C TYR A 16 12.68 -4.88 -7.84
N GLN A 17 12.80 -4.25 -6.67
CA GLN A 17 11.81 -3.26 -6.22
C GLN A 17 11.63 -2.11 -7.22
N SER A 18 12.73 -1.64 -7.81
CA SER A 18 12.70 -0.55 -8.81
C SER A 18 12.02 -0.99 -10.11
N GLU A 19 12.28 -2.22 -10.55
CA GLU A 19 11.68 -2.81 -11.75
C GLU A 19 10.19 -3.06 -11.56
N ILE A 20 9.80 -3.77 -10.49
CA ILE A 20 8.41 -4.17 -10.27
C ILE A 20 7.50 -2.97 -10.10
N LEU A 21 8.00 -1.86 -9.54
CA LEU A 21 7.27 -0.61 -9.41
C LEU A 21 6.73 -0.08 -10.76
N GLN A 22 7.51 -0.23 -11.85
CA GLN A 22 7.07 0.15 -13.20
C GLN A 22 5.94 -0.75 -13.72
N GLY A 23 5.89 -2.00 -13.25
CA GLY A 23 4.87 -2.98 -13.62
C GLY A 23 3.57 -2.84 -12.82
N VAL A 24 3.64 -2.37 -11.57
CA VAL A 24 2.48 -2.26 -10.66
C VAL A 24 2.01 -0.82 -10.41
N SER A 25 2.54 0.15 -11.14
CA SER A 25 2.09 1.54 -11.11
C SER A 25 2.40 2.25 -12.41
N ARG A 26 1.46 3.05 -12.92
CA ARG A 26 1.73 3.97 -14.05
C ARG A 26 2.22 5.33 -13.56
N THR A 27 1.52 5.91 -12.58
CA THR A 27 1.78 7.30 -12.13
C THR A 27 2.87 7.37 -11.06
N PHE A 28 2.86 6.50 -10.05
CA PHE A 28 3.89 6.54 -9.00
C PHE A 28 5.25 6.05 -9.51
N ALA A 29 5.25 5.20 -10.53
CA ALA A 29 6.45 4.80 -11.26
C ALA A 29 7.19 5.96 -11.93
N LEU A 30 6.51 7.09 -12.21
CA LEU A 30 7.14 8.30 -12.73
C LEU A 30 7.69 9.19 -11.62
N ASN A 31 6.98 9.27 -10.49
CA ASN A 31 7.28 10.21 -9.41
C ASN A 31 8.31 9.69 -8.40
N ILE A 32 8.20 8.43 -7.97
CA ILE A 32 9.09 7.85 -6.96
C ILE A 32 10.55 7.87 -7.42
N PRO A 33 10.90 7.56 -8.69
CA PRO A 33 12.28 7.66 -9.16
C PRO A 33 12.84 9.09 -9.19
N GLN A 34 12.03 10.13 -9.01
CA GLN A 34 12.53 11.51 -8.90
C GLN A 34 13.03 11.83 -7.48
N LEU A 35 12.71 11.00 -6.49
CA LEU A 35 13.17 11.18 -5.11
C LEU A 35 14.69 10.89 -4.99
N PRO A 36 15.39 11.54 -4.04
CA PRO A 36 16.77 11.20 -3.69
C PRO A 36 16.91 9.75 -3.22
N ASN A 37 18.04 9.10 -3.50
CA ASN A 37 18.26 7.65 -3.32
C ASN A 37 17.76 7.05 -1.98
N PRO A 38 18.12 7.56 -0.79
CA PRO A 38 17.66 6.94 0.46
C PRO A 38 16.15 7.10 0.70
N LEU A 39 15.52 8.10 0.10
CA LEU A 39 14.09 8.36 0.21
C LEU A 39 13.30 7.59 -0.87
N ARG A 40 13.86 7.48 -2.08
CA ARG A 40 13.32 6.67 -3.17
C ARG A 40 13.15 5.22 -2.75
N ASP A 41 14.16 4.64 -2.12
CA ASP A 41 14.15 3.23 -1.75
C ASP A 41 13.05 2.93 -0.72
N VAL A 42 12.92 3.77 0.31
CA VAL A 42 11.91 3.58 1.36
C VAL A 42 10.50 3.88 0.88
N VAL A 43 10.30 4.92 0.05
CA VAL A 43 8.98 5.22 -0.52
C VAL A 43 8.56 4.17 -1.53
N GLY A 44 9.48 3.68 -2.36
CA GLY A 44 9.23 2.55 -3.26
C GLY A 44 8.85 1.28 -2.50
N ASN A 45 9.47 1.04 -1.35
CA ASN A 45 9.13 -0.10 -0.49
C ASN A 45 7.75 0.03 0.14
N VAL A 46 7.39 1.23 0.66
CA VAL A 46 6.03 1.51 1.13
C VAL A 46 5.03 1.20 0.02
N TYR A 47 5.26 1.70 -1.20
CA TYR A 47 4.35 1.46 -2.32
C TYR A 47 4.19 -0.03 -2.63
N ALA A 48 5.29 -0.78 -2.71
CA ALA A 48 5.24 -2.23 -2.97
C ALA A 48 4.44 -2.98 -1.89
N LEU A 49 4.60 -2.62 -0.62
CA LEU A 49 3.84 -3.20 0.48
C LEU A 49 2.35 -2.82 0.44
N CYS A 50 2.04 -1.55 0.11
CA CYS A 50 0.65 -1.11 -0.08
C CYS A 50 -0.02 -1.89 -1.22
N ARG A 51 0.70 -2.08 -2.34
CA ARG A 51 0.19 -2.84 -3.49
C ARG A 51 -0.07 -4.31 -3.14
N ILE A 52 0.76 -4.96 -2.31
CA ILE A 52 0.49 -6.31 -1.83
C ILE A 52 -0.80 -6.34 -0.98
N ALA A 53 -1.01 -5.34 -0.12
CA ALA A 53 -2.25 -5.22 0.65
C ALA A 53 -3.48 -5.05 -0.28
N ASP A 54 -3.38 -4.17 -1.28
CA ASP A 54 -4.42 -4.00 -2.31
C ASP A 54 -4.69 -5.32 -3.04
N THR A 55 -3.66 -6.07 -3.46
CA THR A 55 -3.85 -7.35 -4.15
C THR A 55 -4.60 -8.38 -3.29
N ILE A 56 -4.36 -8.42 -1.97
CA ILE A 56 -5.15 -9.29 -1.07
C ILE A 56 -6.62 -8.85 -1.06
N GLU A 57 -6.87 -7.54 -0.98
CA GLU A 57 -8.22 -7.01 -0.84
C GLU A 57 -9.01 -7.09 -2.16
N ASP A 58 -8.37 -6.84 -3.29
CA ASP A 58 -9.03 -6.79 -4.59
C ASP A 58 -9.23 -8.18 -5.22
N GLU A 59 -8.61 -9.24 -4.67
CA GLU A 59 -8.72 -10.60 -5.21
C GLU A 59 -10.14 -11.18 -5.01
N PRO A 60 -10.93 -11.37 -6.08
CA PRO A 60 -12.29 -11.90 -6.00
C PRO A 60 -12.34 -13.39 -5.64
N ALA A 61 -11.28 -14.17 -5.86
CA ALA A 61 -11.26 -15.59 -5.51
C ALA A 61 -11.12 -15.84 -3.99
N LEU A 62 -10.71 -14.82 -3.22
CA LEU A 62 -10.63 -14.92 -1.77
C LEU A 62 -11.98 -14.60 -1.12
N SER A 63 -12.45 -15.51 -0.26
CA SER A 63 -13.57 -15.21 0.64
C SER A 63 -13.21 -14.08 1.63
N PRO A 64 -14.20 -13.38 2.21
CA PRO A 64 -13.94 -12.33 3.21
C PRO A 64 -13.09 -12.82 4.39
N ALA A 65 -13.30 -14.07 4.84
CA ALA A 65 -12.52 -14.67 5.92
C ALA A 65 -11.06 -14.92 5.50
N GLN A 66 -10.82 -15.34 4.25
CA GLN A 66 -9.46 -15.49 3.72
C GLN A 66 -8.76 -14.14 3.59
N LYS A 67 -9.43 -13.11 3.07
CA LYS A 67 -8.87 -11.74 2.98
C LYS A 67 -8.46 -11.21 4.34
N GLN A 68 -9.31 -11.37 5.36
CA GLN A 68 -8.99 -10.99 6.73
C GLN A 68 -7.78 -11.77 7.28
N ALA A 69 -7.75 -13.09 7.08
CA ALA A 69 -6.64 -13.93 7.55
C ALA A 69 -5.31 -13.60 6.88
N PHE A 70 -5.31 -13.38 5.55
CA PHE A 70 -4.11 -12.97 4.82
C PHE A 70 -3.67 -11.56 5.18
N SER A 71 -4.60 -10.63 5.42
CA SER A 71 -4.29 -9.27 5.87
C SER A 71 -3.58 -9.25 7.21
N GLU A 72 -4.08 -9.98 8.23
CA GLU A 72 -3.40 -10.05 9.53
C GLU A 72 -2.05 -10.78 9.43
N ARG A 73 -1.96 -11.86 8.64
CA ARG A 73 -0.66 -12.52 8.38
C ARG A 73 0.32 -11.60 7.68
N PHE A 74 -0.14 -10.78 6.74
CA PHE A 74 0.71 -9.82 6.03
C PHE A 74 1.26 -8.76 7.00
N ILE A 75 0.42 -8.25 7.91
CA ILE A 75 0.85 -7.35 8.99
C ILE A 75 1.95 -8.00 9.83
N ASP A 76 1.80 -9.26 10.21
CA ASP A 76 2.80 -10.00 10.99
C ASP A 76 4.07 -10.29 10.19
N VAL A 77 3.98 -10.58 8.90
CA VAL A 77 5.14 -10.77 8.00
C VAL A 77 5.96 -9.49 7.91
N VAL A 78 5.32 -8.34 7.68
CA VAL A 78 5.99 -7.03 7.59
C VAL A 78 6.65 -6.66 8.91
N ALA A 79 5.98 -6.93 10.04
CA ALA A 79 6.53 -6.71 11.38
C ALA A 79 7.56 -7.77 11.83
N GLY A 80 7.85 -8.78 10.99
CA GLY A 80 8.81 -9.85 11.32
C GLY A 80 8.34 -10.82 12.39
N ARG A 81 7.03 -10.91 12.65
CA ARG A 81 6.39 -11.85 13.58
C ARG A 81 5.92 -13.14 12.91
N ALA A 82 5.93 -13.21 11.59
CA ALA A 82 5.56 -14.39 10.81
C ALA A 82 6.51 -14.65 9.64
N GLU A 83 6.52 -15.90 9.17
CA GLU A 83 7.33 -16.34 8.04
C GLU A 83 6.72 -15.91 6.69
N VAL A 84 7.54 -15.30 5.83
CA VAL A 84 7.11 -14.76 4.53
C VAL A 84 6.91 -15.83 3.46
N ALA A 85 7.68 -16.92 3.51
CA ALA A 85 7.63 -18.00 2.53
C ALA A 85 6.27 -18.72 2.48
N PRO A 86 5.70 -19.22 3.60
CA PRO A 86 4.37 -19.83 3.58
C PRO A 86 3.29 -18.82 3.17
N PHE A 87 3.38 -17.58 3.65
CA PHE A 87 2.45 -16.51 3.27
C PHE A 87 2.40 -16.31 1.74
N SER A 88 3.56 -16.09 1.11
CA SER A 88 3.64 -15.76 -0.32
C SER A 88 3.17 -16.92 -1.20
N ARG A 89 3.54 -18.15 -0.83
CA ARG A 89 3.14 -19.37 -1.56
C ARG A 89 1.64 -19.64 -1.48
N GLU A 90 1.06 -19.54 -0.29
CA GLU A 90 -0.36 -19.80 -0.07
C GLU A 90 -1.24 -18.72 -0.69
N LEU A 91 -0.86 -17.44 -0.57
CA LEU A 91 -1.56 -16.35 -1.24
C LEU A 91 -1.46 -16.49 -2.76
N GLY A 92 -0.25 -16.72 -3.29
CA GLY A 92 -0.01 -16.86 -4.72
C GLY A 92 -0.79 -18.02 -5.36
N ALA A 93 -1.01 -19.12 -4.64
CA ALA A 93 -1.81 -20.25 -5.14
C ALA A 93 -3.32 -19.95 -5.24
N LEU A 94 -3.79 -18.88 -4.60
CA LEU A 94 -5.20 -18.47 -4.58
C LEU A 94 -5.49 -17.25 -5.44
N LEU A 95 -4.47 -16.58 -6.00
CA LEU A 95 -4.66 -15.48 -6.92
C LEU A 95 -5.29 -15.98 -8.22
N SER A 96 -6.30 -15.26 -8.70
CA SER A 96 -6.99 -15.59 -9.96
C SER A 96 -6.47 -14.75 -11.12
N SER A 97 -7.05 -14.94 -12.30
CA SER A 97 -6.72 -14.18 -13.51
C SER A 97 -7.12 -12.70 -13.44
N SER A 98 -7.81 -12.25 -12.38
CA SER A 98 -8.04 -10.82 -12.14
C SER A 98 -6.80 -10.08 -11.67
N SER A 99 -5.89 -10.78 -10.98
CA SER A 99 -4.59 -10.24 -10.57
C SER A 99 -3.65 -10.24 -11.78
N THR A 100 -3.03 -9.10 -12.07
CA THR A 100 -2.10 -8.98 -13.20
C THR A 100 -0.84 -9.82 -12.98
N GLU A 101 -0.13 -10.19 -14.06
CA GLU A 101 1.13 -10.93 -13.96
C GLU A 101 2.16 -10.21 -13.05
N ARG A 102 2.14 -8.88 -13.03
CA ARG A 102 3.03 -8.07 -12.19
C ARG A 102 2.63 -8.07 -10.72
N GLU A 103 1.34 -8.11 -10.40
CA GLU A 103 0.87 -8.29 -9.02
C GLU A 103 1.17 -9.69 -8.51
N GLN A 104 0.98 -10.72 -9.34
CA GLN A 104 1.34 -12.09 -9.01
C GLN A 104 2.86 -12.23 -8.76
N ASP A 105 3.69 -11.64 -9.63
CA ASP A 105 5.14 -11.58 -9.43
C ASP A 105 5.52 -10.86 -8.13
N LEU A 106 4.85 -9.74 -7.83
CA LEU A 106 5.07 -9.00 -6.58
C LEU A 106 4.74 -9.84 -5.35
N VAL A 107 3.60 -10.54 -5.35
CA VAL A 107 3.21 -11.45 -4.26
C VAL A 107 4.22 -12.58 -4.12
N ALA A 108 4.63 -13.22 -5.22
CA ALA A 108 5.62 -14.30 -5.21
C ALA A 108 6.98 -13.84 -4.65
N ASN A 109 7.33 -12.57 -4.85
CA ASN A 109 8.58 -11.98 -4.39
C ASN A 109 8.45 -11.13 -3.11
N THR A 110 7.36 -11.29 -2.33
CA THR A 110 7.16 -10.57 -1.05
C THR A 110 8.38 -10.70 -0.13
N ALA A 111 9.08 -11.85 -0.15
CA ALA A 111 10.31 -12.06 0.63
C ALA A 111 11.41 -11.04 0.31
N ARG A 112 11.55 -10.61 -0.95
CA ARG A 112 12.52 -9.58 -1.38
C ARG A 112 12.12 -8.22 -0.81
N VAL A 113 10.85 -7.86 -0.92
CA VAL A 113 10.28 -6.60 -0.41
C VAL A 113 10.44 -6.50 1.12
N VAL A 114 10.19 -7.60 1.84
CA VAL A 114 10.36 -7.66 3.30
C VAL A 114 11.84 -7.60 3.70
N ARG A 115 12.76 -8.21 2.95
CA ARG A 115 14.20 -8.05 3.21
C ARG A 115 14.67 -6.61 3.05
N VAL A 116 14.18 -5.90 2.02
CA VAL A 116 14.43 -4.46 1.86
C VAL A 116 13.89 -3.69 3.07
N THR A 117 12.65 -3.99 3.49
CA THR A 117 12.02 -3.38 4.68
C THR A 117 12.91 -3.52 5.92
N ARG A 118 13.44 -4.73 6.16
CA ARG A 118 14.29 -5.05 7.32
C ARG A 118 15.60 -4.27 7.33
N GLY A 119 16.10 -3.87 6.16
CA GLY A 119 17.32 -3.06 5.99
C GLY A 119 17.17 -1.58 6.33
N PHE A 120 15.94 -1.07 6.48
CA PHE A 120 15.72 0.33 6.84
C PHE A 120 15.92 0.63 8.33
N ARG A 121 16.05 1.92 8.63
CA ARG A 121 16.19 2.41 10.01
C ARG A 121 14.92 2.12 10.81
N THR A 122 15.06 2.00 12.13
CA THR A 122 13.92 1.72 13.03
C THR A 122 12.77 2.72 12.90
N VAL A 123 13.07 4.01 12.68
CA VAL A 123 12.04 5.04 12.47
C VAL A 123 11.23 4.76 11.19
N GLN A 124 11.91 4.44 10.10
CA GLN A 124 11.30 4.11 8.82
C GLN A 124 10.48 2.81 8.90
N ARG A 125 11.02 1.77 9.53
CA ARG A 125 10.31 0.49 9.73
C ARG A 125 9.02 0.67 10.54
N ARG A 126 9.06 1.46 11.62
CA ARG A 126 7.85 1.77 12.41
C ARG A 126 6.79 2.51 11.59
N ALA A 127 7.19 3.43 10.73
CA ALA A 127 6.26 4.13 9.83
C ALA A 127 5.64 3.17 8.81
N ILE A 128 6.44 2.28 8.21
CA ILE A 128 5.98 1.25 7.27
C ILE A 128 5.00 0.27 7.95
N GLU A 129 5.37 -0.29 9.11
CA GLU A 129 4.52 -1.22 9.87
C GLU A 129 3.20 -0.57 10.28
N ARG A 130 3.22 0.71 10.67
CA ARG A 130 2.01 1.49 10.96
C ARG A 130 1.13 1.64 9.72
N CYS A 131 1.72 2.01 8.58
CA CYS A 131 1.02 2.17 7.31
C CYS A 131 0.28 0.89 6.93
N VAL A 132 1.01 -0.23 6.82
CA VAL A 132 0.45 -1.52 6.42
C VAL A 132 -0.65 -1.96 7.39
N ARG A 133 -0.41 -1.86 8.70
CA ARG A 133 -1.40 -2.27 9.70
C ARG A 133 -2.71 -1.48 9.63
N VAL A 134 -2.63 -0.15 9.56
CA VAL A 134 -3.83 0.71 9.53
C VAL A 134 -4.61 0.53 8.23
N MET A 135 -3.90 0.42 7.11
CA MET A 135 -4.48 0.23 5.79
C MET A 135 -5.12 -1.14 5.65
N SER A 136 -4.39 -2.24 5.92
CA SER A 136 -4.93 -3.61 5.77
C SER A 136 -6.13 -3.87 6.68
N ARG A 137 -6.14 -3.33 7.91
CA ARG A 137 -7.30 -3.46 8.81
C ARG A 137 -8.50 -2.63 8.35
N GLY A 138 -8.25 -1.40 7.90
CA GLY A 138 -9.31 -0.53 7.42
C GLY A 138 -9.95 -1.05 6.13
N MET A 139 -9.14 -1.54 5.18
CA MET A 139 -9.63 -2.19 3.96
C MET A 139 -10.55 -3.36 4.28
N ALA A 140 -10.10 -4.28 5.14
CA ALA A 140 -10.89 -5.44 5.56
C ALA A 140 -12.21 -5.04 6.25
N GLU A 141 -12.20 -4.01 7.11
CA GLU A 141 -13.42 -3.50 7.76
C GLU A 141 -14.42 -2.93 6.76
N PHE A 142 -13.97 -2.09 5.84
CA PHE A 142 -14.84 -1.39 4.90
C PHE A 142 -15.39 -2.32 3.82
N GLN A 143 -14.62 -3.31 3.37
CA GLN A 143 -15.07 -4.28 2.38
C GLN A 143 -16.12 -5.24 2.91
N GLN A 144 -16.06 -5.64 4.18
CA GLN A 144 -17.13 -6.41 4.81
C GLN A 144 -18.47 -5.65 4.86
N ARG A 145 -18.42 -4.32 4.76
CA ARG A 145 -19.58 -3.42 4.81
C ARG A 145 -19.83 -2.73 3.46
N ALA A 146 -19.12 -3.12 2.41
CA ALA A 146 -19.29 -2.52 1.09
C ALA A 146 -20.65 -2.92 0.53
N THR A 147 -21.39 -1.93 0.05
CA THR A 147 -22.72 -2.11 -0.51
C THR A 147 -22.90 -1.23 -1.75
N PRO A 148 -23.77 -1.61 -2.70
CA PRO A 148 -24.04 -0.78 -3.86
C PRO A 148 -24.78 0.52 -3.51
N GLU A 149 -25.36 0.62 -2.31
CA GLU A 149 -26.07 1.81 -1.83
C GLU A 149 -25.14 2.99 -1.52
N GLY A 150 -23.86 2.75 -1.27
CA GLY A 150 -22.92 3.80 -0.86
C GLY A 150 -22.59 3.78 0.63
N LEU A 151 -21.64 4.62 1.02
CA LEU A 151 -21.29 4.86 2.43
C LEU A 151 -22.41 5.64 3.12
N GLU A 152 -22.54 5.48 4.44
CA GLU A 152 -23.63 6.12 5.20
C GLU A 152 -23.61 7.64 5.07
N ASP A 153 -22.45 8.25 5.34
CA ASP A 153 -22.29 9.69 5.43
C ASP A 153 -20.87 10.14 5.04
N LEU A 154 -20.66 11.45 4.94
CA LEU A 154 -19.33 12.03 4.66
C LEU A 154 -18.27 11.64 5.71
N PRO A 155 -18.57 11.58 7.04
CA PRO A 155 -17.65 11.00 8.03
C PRO A 155 -17.18 9.57 7.73
N HIS A 156 -18.05 8.68 7.24
CA HIS A 156 -17.68 7.33 6.83
C HIS A 156 -16.73 7.36 5.63
N LEU A 157 -17.00 8.21 4.62
CA LEU A 157 -16.06 8.43 3.52
C LEU A 157 -14.70 8.91 4.02
N ASN A 158 -14.67 9.87 4.94
CA ASN A 158 -13.43 10.40 5.50
C ASN A 158 -12.62 9.33 6.24
N ARG A 159 -13.29 8.42 6.97
CA ARG A 159 -12.65 7.26 7.62
C ARG A 159 -12.10 6.27 6.60
N TYR A 160 -12.88 5.92 5.57
CA TYR A 160 -12.41 5.05 4.50
C TYR A 160 -11.14 5.62 3.84
N CYS A 161 -11.20 6.87 3.40
CA CYS A 161 -10.07 7.57 2.77
C CYS A 161 -8.86 7.69 3.71
N TYR A 162 -9.07 7.82 5.02
CA TYR A 162 -7.97 7.79 5.99
C TYR A 162 -7.21 6.47 5.94
N HIS A 163 -7.92 5.34 5.99
CA HIS A 163 -7.29 4.02 6.00
C HIS A 163 -6.49 3.72 4.74
N VAL A 164 -7.02 4.05 3.57
CA VAL A 164 -6.40 3.66 2.29
C VAL A 164 -5.40 4.69 1.74
N ALA A 165 -5.48 5.95 2.17
CA ALA A 165 -4.60 7.01 1.64
C ALA A 165 -4.13 8.03 2.68
N GLY A 166 -4.94 8.38 3.67
CA GLY A 166 -4.55 9.32 4.73
C GLY A 166 -3.35 8.84 5.53
N VAL A 167 -3.33 7.56 5.93
CA VAL A 167 -2.18 6.96 6.63
C VAL A 167 -0.91 6.92 5.77
N VAL A 168 -1.06 6.81 4.45
CA VAL A 168 0.06 6.91 3.50
C VAL A 168 0.62 8.33 3.52
N GLY A 169 -0.24 9.35 3.56
CA GLY A 169 0.17 10.75 3.73
C GLY A 169 0.97 10.99 5.00
N GLU A 170 0.50 10.46 6.14
CA GLU A 170 1.24 10.53 7.41
C GLU A 170 2.60 9.82 7.31
N THR A 171 2.62 8.63 6.70
CA THR A 171 3.83 7.82 6.50
C THR A 171 4.86 8.57 5.65
N LEU A 172 4.44 9.14 4.52
CA LEU A 172 5.31 9.96 3.67
C LEU A 172 5.85 11.18 4.42
N THR A 173 5.01 11.84 5.23
CA THR A 173 5.42 12.98 6.06
C THR A 173 6.50 12.57 7.05
N ASP A 174 6.33 11.45 7.76
CA ASP A 174 7.34 10.92 8.68
C ASP A 174 8.65 10.60 7.94
N LEU A 175 8.59 9.98 6.76
CA LEU A 175 9.76 9.64 5.95
C LEU A 175 10.51 10.88 5.42
N PHE A 176 9.78 11.92 4.98
CA PHE A 176 10.37 13.18 4.53
C PHE A 176 11.01 13.95 5.69
N CYS A 177 10.36 13.97 6.87
CA CYS A 177 10.95 14.54 8.08
C CYS A 177 12.19 13.76 8.54
N ASP A 178 12.19 12.44 8.39
CA ASP A 178 13.32 11.59 8.74
C ASP A 178 14.51 11.78 7.77
N TYR A 179 14.24 12.13 6.51
CA TYR A 179 15.24 12.41 5.48
C TYR A 179 15.82 13.84 5.58
N SER A 180 14.99 14.87 5.77
CA SER A 180 15.41 16.28 5.69
C SER A 180 15.16 17.04 7.01
N PRO A 181 16.20 17.60 7.64
CA PRO A 181 16.07 18.47 8.80
C PRO A 181 15.21 19.72 8.54
N ASP A 182 15.26 20.27 7.32
CA ASP A 182 14.48 21.46 6.97
C ASP A 182 12.98 21.14 6.88
N ILE A 183 12.63 19.97 6.31
CA ILE A 183 11.25 19.48 6.31
C ILE A 183 10.80 19.19 7.75
N ARG A 184 11.67 18.58 8.56
CA ARG A 184 11.39 18.27 9.97
C ARG A 184 11.03 19.50 10.81
N ARG A 185 11.61 20.67 10.52
CA ARG A 185 11.25 21.94 11.21
C ARG A 185 9.78 22.34 10.99
N ARG A 186 9.16 21.87 9.91
CA ARG A 186 7.75 22.11 9.56
C ARG A 186 6.87 20.89 9.81
N ARG A 187 7.34 19.93 10.63
CA ARG A 187 6.65 18.65 10.83
C ARG A 187 5.18 18.83 11.23
N ASP A 188 4.90 19.66 12.21
CA ASP A 188 3.54 19.79 12.76
C ASP A 188 2.56 20.37 11.72
N GLU A 189 3.00 21.35 10.94
CA GLU A 189 2.25 21.92 9.82
C GLU A 189 1.97 20.86 8.74
N LEU A 190 3.01 20.13 8.30
CA LEU A 190 2.89 19.11 7.26
C LEU A 190 2.05 17.92 7.73
N PHE A 191 2.19 17.50 8.98
CA PHE A 191 1.45 16.39 9.55
C PHE A 191 -0.04 16.72 9.67
N ALA A 192 -0.40 17.96 10.05
CA ALA A 192 -1.78 18.43 10.07
C ALA A 192 -2.45 18.38 8.68
N LEU A 193 -1.66 18.55 7.61
CA LEU A 193 -2.15 18.48 6.22
C LEU A 193 -2.12 17.07 5.63
N SER A 194 -1.31 16.17 6.18
CA SER A 194 -0.98 14.87 5.60
C SER A 194 -2.19 13.98 5.31
N VAL A 195 -3.16 13.94 6.22
CA VAL A 195 -4.41 13.18 6.05
C VAL A 195 -5.23 13.75 4.90
N SER A 196 -5.43 15.08 4.88
CA SER A 196 -6.21 15.74 3.83
C SER A 196 -5.58 15.60 2.44
N PHE A 197 -4.24 15.58 2.36
CA PHE A 197 -3.51 15.30 1.13
C PHE A 197 -3.84 13.90 0.59
N GLY A 198 -3.77 12.88 1.45
CA GLY A 198 -4.14 11.51 1.09
C GLY A 198 -5.62 11.38 0.70
N GLN A 199 -6.51 11.99 1.47
CA GLN A 199 -7.95 11.98 1.20
C GLN A 199 -8.28 12.61 -0.15
N GLY A 200 -7.68 13.75 -0.50
CA GLY A 200 -7.91 14.40 -1.80
C GLY A 200 -7.54 13.50 -2.98
N LEU A 201 -6.42 12.78 -2.90
CA LEU A 201 -6.02 11.81 -3.92
C LEU A 201 -7.01 10.63 -4.00
N GLN A 202 -7.45 10.10 -2.85
CA GLN A 202 -8.37 8.97 -2.83
C GLN A 202 -9.76 9.33 -3.34
N MET A 203 -10.26 10.52 -3.01
CA MET A 203 -11.53 11.01 -3.53
C MET A 203 -11.49 11.12 -5.06
N GLY A 204 -10.34 11.53 -5.62
CA GLY A 204 -10.11 11.49 -7.07
C GLY A 204 -10.23 10.07 -7.65
N ASN A 205 -9.65 9.07 -6.99
CA ASN A 205 -9.80 7.67 -7.40
C ASN A 205 -11.25 7.18 -7.30
N ILE A 206 -11.95 7.45 -6.20
CA ILE A 206 -13.36 7.05 -6.02
C ILE A 206 -14.24 7.57 -7.16
N LEU A 207 -14.06 8.83 -7.57
CA LEU A 207 -14.82 9.40 -8.67
C LEU A 207 -14.46 8.79 -10.02
N LYS A 208 -13.16 8.54 -10.24
CA LYS A 208 -12.63 7.95 -11.48
C LYS A 208 -13.08 6.50 -11.66
N ASP A 209 -13.12 5.72 -10.59
CA ASP A 209 -13.33 4.26 -10.59
C ASP A 209 -14.79 3.83 -10.26
N ILE A 210 -15.70 4.80 -10.06
CA ILE A 210 -17.09 4.58 -9.61
C ILE A 210 -17.86 3.49 -10.39
N TRP A 211 -17.66 3.39 -11.71
CA TRP A 211 -18.36 2.42 -12.54
C TRP A 211 -17.78 1.01 -12.37
N GLU A 212 -16.48 0.89 -12.16
CA GLU A 212 -15.81 -0.39 -11.90
C GLU A 212 -16.19 -0.92 -10.53
N ASP A 213 -16.18 -0.05 -9.51
CA ASP A 213 -16.64 -0.38 -8.16
C ASP A 213 -18.08 -0.86 -8.15
N ARG A 214 -18.97 -0.15 -8.86
CA ARG A 214 -20.40 -0.52 -8.94
C ARG A 214 -20.60 -1.87 -9.63
N ARG A 215 -19.79 -2.21 -10.63
CA ARG A 215 -19.82 -3.55 -11.27
C ARG A 215 -19.36 -4.66 -10.32
N ARG A 216 -18.52 -4.34 -9.33
CA ARG A 216 -18.08 -5.24 -8.26
C ARG A 216 -19.04 -5.26 -7.07
N GLY A 217 -20.14 -4.49 -7.12
CA GLY A 217 -21.16 -4.43 -6.06
C GLY A 217 -20.84 -3.44 -4.93
N ALA A 218 -19.88 -2.54 -5.12
CA ALA A 218 -19.50 -1.53 -4.14
C ALA A 218 -19.82 -0.11 -4.62
N CYS A 219 -20.07 0.79 -3.69
CA CYS A 219 -20.15 2.22 -3.92
C CYS A 219 -19.53 2.95 -2.73
N TRP A 220 -18.57 3.84 -2.99
CA TRP A 220 -17.87 4.59 -1.95
C TRP A 220 -18.39 6.02 -1.78
N LEU A 221 -19.41 6.43 -2.55
CA LEU A 221 -20.01 7.76 -2.40
C LEU A 221 -20.89 7.81 -1.14
N PRO A 222 -20.85 8.92 -0.38
CA PRO A 222 -21.64 9.07 0.84
C PRO A 222 -23.10 9.43 0.50
N ARG A 223 -24.04 8.69 1.10
CA ARG A 223 -25.47 8.77 0.77
C ARG A 223 -26.10 10.10 1.22
N ASP A 224 -25.67 10.65 2.35
CA ASP A 224 -26.14 11.95 2.84
C ASP A 224 -25.87 13.12 1.88
N VAL A 225 -24.86 13.00 1.02
CA VAL A 225 -24.53 14.02 0.00
C VAL A 225 -25.19 13.73 -1.34
N PHE A 226 -25.26 12.47 -1.76
CA PHE A 226 -25.59 12.10 -3.15
C PHE A 226 -26.93 11.38 -3.34
N ARG A 227 -27.61 10.97 -2.26
CA ARG A 227 -28.91 10.31 -2.36
C ARG A 227 -30.01 11.38 -2.35
N THR A 228 -30.46 11.75 -3.55
CA THR A 228 -31.72 12.50 -3.77
C THR A 228 -32.93 11.62 -3.55
#